data_AF-D6K7M8-F1
#
_entry.id   AF-D6K7M8-F1
#
_cell.length_a   1.000
_cell.length_b   1.000
_cell.length_c   1.000
_cell.angle_alpha   90.00
_cell.angle_beta   90.00
_cell.angle_gamma   90.00
#
_symmetry.space_group_name_H-M   'P 1'
#
loop_
_entity.id
_entity.type
_entity.pdbx_description
1 polymer ?
#
loop_
_entity_poly.entity_id
_entity_poly.type
_entity_poly.pdbx_seq_one_letter_code
_entity_poly.pdbx_strand_id
1 'polypeptide(L)'
;PRGPSGPPTATRTAAPARRASSPPAPTPRSSGTPAPSPRPTPPAPTPARSPCASPQQPGSPASCCPRSLRTPPRSTTASSPSGPTAPPWTPTTPTPRPGKAAATLLARLHRSPVPPGLPPMRGPAKAAQAIARLVAAAPDHPAAPPVLRAWATLPAWARAEAPMPGPGRLCHGDLHLGQLVRHPAPDGPWKLIDVDDLGAGVPAWDLGRPAAWFACGLLPPEAWSRFLAAYRAAGGPAVPATGDPWTALDTAARALTVQTAALAVAKATEAGRPVDEVEQAVVDACDRMGRRPPPLADAPPK
;
A
#
# COMPACT_ATOMS: atom_id res chain seq x y z
N PRO A 1 52.59 -0.86 -62.62
CA PRO A 1 52.39 -2.01 -63.54
C PRO A 1 50.94 -2.51 -63.50
N ARG A 2 50.22 -2.29 -64.61
CA ARG A 2 48.96 -2.93 -65.05
C ARG A 2 47.70 -2.75 -64.14
N GLY A 3 46.78 -1.89 -64.59
CA GLY A 3 45.32 -2.19 -64.54
C GLY A 3 44.98 -3.26 -65.60
N PRO A 4 43.70 -3.58 -65.93
CA PRO A 4 42.42 -2.89 -65.68
C PRO A 4 41.35 -3.85 -65.06
N SER A 5 40.11 -3.47 -64.74
CA SER A 5 38.96 -3.43 -65.65
C SER A 5 37.67 -3.18 -64.85
N GLY A 6 36.79 -2.33 -65.39
CA GLY A 6 35.44 -2.09 -64.87
C GLY A 6 34.39 -3.11 -65.37
N PRO A 7 33.14 -2.68 -65.62
CA PRO A 7 31.92 -2.98 -64.83
C PRO A 7 30.92 -3.88 -65.61
N PRO A 8 29.65 -4.14 -65.17
CA PRO A 8 28.55 -3.18 -65.38
C PRO A 8 27.33 -3.23 -64.42
N THR A 9 26.62 -2.10 -64.46
CA THR A 9 25.17 -1.82 -64.39
C THR A 9 24.16 -2.99 -64.48
N ALA A 10 23.09 -2.94 -63.68
CA ALA A 10 21.75 -3.35 -64.12
C ALA A 10 20.62 -2.67 -63.32
N THR A 11 19.70 -2.09 -64.07
CA THR A 11 18.54 -1.29 -63.67
C THR A 11 17.27 -2.15 -63.70
N ARG A 12 16.29 -1.81 -62.84
CA ARG A 12 14.84 -1.82 -63.11
C ARG A 12 14.11 -3.18 -63.24
N THR A 13 13.18 -3.45 -62.32
CA THR A 13 11.80 -3.83 -62.72
C THR A 13 10.77 -3.51 -61.63
N ALA A 14 9.61 -3.04 -62.08
CA ALA A 14 8.47 -2.61 -61.30
C ALA A 14 7.36 -3.69 -61.28
N ALA A 15 6.60 -3.71 -60.17
CA ALA A 15 5.16 -4.05 -60.03
C ALA A 15 4.68 -5.48 -60.46
N PRO A 16 3.52 -6.02 -59.99
CA PRO A 16 2.35 -5.30 -59.48
C PRO A 16 1.63 -5.89 -58.24
N ALA A 17 0.64 -5.11 -57.82
CA ALA A 17 -0.35 -5.33 -56.77
C ALA A 17 -1.21 -6.60 -56.94
N ARG A 18 -1.75 -7.09 -55.81
CA ARG A 18 -3.06 -7.75 -55.78
C ARG A 18 -3.82 -7.43 -54.49
N ARG A 19 -4.92 -6.70 -54.69
CA ARG A 19 -6.11 -6.63 -53.82
C ARG A 19 -6.83 -7.97 -53.82
N ALA A 20 -7.41 -8.36 -52.69
CA ALA A 20 -8.70 -9.07 -52.58
C ALA A 20 -9.14 -8.97 -51.09
N SER A 21 -10.09 -8.10 -50.72
CA SER A 21 -11.55 -8.22 -50.85
C SER A 21 -12.17 -9.19 -49.82
N SER A 22 -12.70 -8.64 -48.73
CA SER A 22 -13.85 -9.23 -47.99
C SER A 22 -15.06 -9.35 -48.92
N PRO A 23 -16.00 -10.29 -48.64
CA PRO A 23 -17.34 -9.89 -48.16
C PRO A 23 -18.05 -11.02 -47.34
N PRO A 24 -19.38 -11.02 -47.11
CA PRO A 24 -20.06 -10.29 -46.04
C PRO A 24 -20.97 -11.18 -45.16
N ALA A 25 -21.58 -10.57 -44.13
CA ALA A 25 -22.59 -11.15 -43.25
C ALA A 25 -23.95 -11.39 -43.93
N PRO A 26 -24.81 -12.26 -43.34
CA PRO A 26 -26.25 -12.17 -43.53
C PRO A 26 -27.03 -12.03 -42.21
N THR A 27 -28.00 -11.11 -42.22
CA THR A 27 -29.26 -11.10 -41.44
C THR A 27 -30.38 -10.86 -42.46
N PRO A 28 -31.63 -11.37 -42.33
CA PRO A 28 -32.58 -10.77 -41.37
C PRO A 28 -33.78 -11.65 -40.89
N ARG A 29 -34.60 -11.02 -40.03
CA ARG A 29 -36.05 -11.21 -39.73
C ARG A 29 -36.48 -12.00 -38.48
N SER A 30 -36.72 -11.22 -37.43
CA SER A 30 -37.98 -10.99 -36.69
C SER A 30 -39.14 -11.99 -36.85
N SER A 31 -39.58 -12.55 -35.72
CA SER A 31 -40.99 -12.55 -35.28
C SER A 31 -41.16 -13.16 -33.88
N GLY A 32 -41.93 -12.50 -33.00
CA GLY A 32 -42.77 -13.20 -32.02
C GLY A 32 -42.42 -13.06 -30.54
N THR A 33 -42.89 -11.97 -29.92
CA THR A 33 -43.17 -11.88 -28.48
C THR A 33 -44.39 -12.74 -28.12
N PRO A 34 -44.37 -13.46 -26.98
CA PRO A 34 -45.54 -13.47 -26.11
C PRO A 34 -45.22 -12.97 -24.70
N ALA A 35 -46.14 -12.16 -24.17
CA ALA A 35 -46.18 -11.62 -22.82
C ALA A 35 -46.61 -12.70 -21.78
N PRO A 36 -46.57 -12.40 -20.46
CA PRO A 36 -46.21 -13.33 -19.40
C PRO A 36 -47.39 -14.16 -18.86
N SER A 37 -47.09 -15.33 -18.30
CA SER A 37 -48.02 -16.10 -17.46
C SER A 37 -47.51 -16.19 -16.01
N PRO A 38 -48.43 -16.30 -15.04
CA PRO A 38 -48.26 -15.67 -13.73
C PRO A 38 -47.49 -16.52 -12.71
N ARG A 39 -46.80 -15.79 -11.84
CA ARG A 39 -46.12 -16.27 -10.64
C ARG A 39 -47.15 -16.84 -9.64
N PRO A 40 -47.00 -18.07 -9.11
CA PRO A 40 -47.83 -18.52 -8.01
C PRO A 40 -47.42 -17.80 -6.71
N THR A 41 -48.43 -17.26 -6.04
CA THR A 41 -48.40 -16.63 -4.71
C THR A 41 -48.00 -17.65 -3.64
N PRO A 42 -47.09 -17.32 -2.71
CA PRO A 42 -46.81 -18.16 -1.55
C PRO A 42 -47.88 -17.98 -0.46
N PRO A 43 -48.19 -19.03 0.33
CA PRO A 43 -49.13 -18.92 1.45
C PRO A 43 -48.56 -18.17 2.66
N ALA A 44 -49.45 -17.50 3.39
CA ALA A 44 -49.21 -16.76 4.63
C ALA A 44 -48.91 -17.69 5.83
N PRO A 45 -48.30 -17.19 6.93
CA PRO A 45 -47.49 -17.99 7.85
C PRO A 45 -48.29 -18.62 8.99
N THR A 46 -47.84 -19.79 9.45
CA THR A 46 -48.23 -20.42 10.72
C THR A 46 -47.17 -20.15 11.79
N PRO A 47 -47.51 -19.90 13.06
CA PRO A 47 -46.54 -19.48 14.08
C PRO A 47 -45.88 -20.69 14.75
N ALA A 48 -44.55 -20.69 14.85
CA ALA A 48 -43.85 -21.54 15.81
C ALA A 48 -42.45 -20.99 16.15
N ARG A 49 -42.31 -20.66 17.44
CA ARG A 49 -41.18 -20.90 18.36
C ARG A 49 -39.76 -20.47 17.95
N SER A 50 -39.22 -19.58 18.79
CA SER A 50 -37.81 -19.25 18.98
C SER A 50 -36.86 -20.45 18.94
N PRO A 51 -35.65 -20.22 18.45
CA PRO A 51 -34.49 -20.47 19.31
C PRO A 51 -33.49 -19.32 19.35
N CYS A 52 -32.68 -19.40 20.39
CA CYS A 52 -31.69 -18.46 20.88
C CYS A 52 -30.48 -18.30 19.93
N ALA A 53 -29.85 -17.13 20.03
CA ALA A 53 -28.43 -16.82 19.79
C ALA A 53 -27.88 -16.92 18.35
N SER A 54 -27.46 -15.76 17.83
CA SER A 54 -26.39 -15.66 16.82
C SER A 54 -25.46 -14.49 17.15
N PRO A 55 -24.16 -14.57 16.81
CA PRO A 55 -23.10 -13.70 17.32
C PRO A 55 -22.99 -12.40 16.52
N GLN A 56 -22.66 -11.32 17.22
CA GLN A 56 -22.38 -10.00 16.65
C GLN A 56 -21.11 -10.00 15.80
N GLN A 57 -21.23 -9.41 14.60
CA GLN A 57 -20.13 -9.05 13.69
C GLN A 57 -19.33 -7.87 14.27
N PRO A 58 -17.99 -7.88 14.29
CA PRO A 58 -17.21 -6.73 14.69
C PRO A 58 -16.92 -5.76 13.53
N GLY A 59 -17.37 -4.52 13.76
CA GLY A 59 -16.93 -3.20 13.31
C GLY A 59 -15.88 -3.03 12.21
N SER A 60 -16.29 -2.30 11.17
CA SER A 60 -15.42 -1.53 10.27
C SER A 60 -14.80 -0.32 10.99
N PRO A 61 -13.50 0.00 10.79
CA PRO A 61 -12.93 1.23 11.33
C PRO A 61 -13.27 2.45 10.46
N ALA A 62 -13.85 3.45 11.11
CA ALA A 62 -14.26 4.72 10.51
C ALA A 62 -13.06 5.58 10.08
N SER A 63 -13.15 6.14 8.89
CA SER A 63 -12.24 7.13 8.31
C SER A 63 -12.49 8.51 8.91
N CYS A 64 -11.49 9.09 9.58
CA CYS A 64 -11.53 10.47 10.03
C CYS A 64 -11.08 11.42 8.91
N CYS A 65 -12.04 12.07 8.25
CA CYS A 65 -11.82 13.35 7.57
C CYS A 65 -12.38 14.48 8.44
N PRO A 66 -11.72 15.64 8.57
CA PRO A 66 -12.18 16.72 9.42
C PRO A 66 -13.35 17.45 8.77
N ARG A 67 -14.52 17.41 9.41
CA ARG A 67 -15.72 18.11 8.96
C ARG A 67 -15.64 19.59 9.35
N SER A 68 -15.79 20.46 8.36
CA SER A 68 -15.94 21.91 8.52
C SER A 68 -16.99 22.26 9.57
N LEU A 69 -16.61 23.17 10.46
CA LEU A 69 -17.46 23.80 11.45
C LEU A 69 -18.61 24.56 10.75
N ARG A 70 -19.84 24.08 10.92
CA ARG A 70 -21.05 24.90 10.78
C ARG A 70 -21.50 25.31 12.18
N THR A 71 -21.57 26.62 12.39
CA THR A 71 -22.14 27.28 13.56
C THR A 71 -23.65 27.02 13.67
N PRO A 72 -24.18 26.66 14.84
CA PRO A 72 -25.59 26.83 15.17
C PRO A 72 -25.82 28.09 16.04
N PRO A 73 -27.05 28.66 16.04
CA PRO A 73 -27.35 29.95 16.66
C PRO A 73 -27.55 29.87 18.19
N ARG A 74 -27.39 31.04 18.81
CA ARG A 74 -27.51 31.36 20.25
C ARG A 74 -28.88 31.02 20.86
N SER A 75 -28.85 30.54 22.11
CA SER A 75 -29.78 30.75 23.26
C SER A 75 -29.34 29.75 24.35
N THR A 76 -29.27 29.96 25.67
CA THR A 76 -29.42 31.06 26.62
C THR A 76 -28.82 30.56 27.95
N THR A 77 -28.10 31.43 28.67
CA THR A 77 -27.84 31.44 30.13
C THR A 77 -27.63 30.12 30.89
N ALA A 78 -26.36 29.82 31.20
CA ALA A 78 -25.97 29.24 32.50
C ALA A 78 -24.51 29.64 32.81
N SER A 79 -24.32 30.50 33.81
CA SER A 79 -22.99 30.89 34.30
C SER A 79 -22.35 29.72 35.03
N SER A 80 -21.17 29.27 34.59
CA SER A 80 -20.30 28.37 35.36
C SER A 80 -19.03 29.14 35.78
N PRO A 81 -18.47 28.89 36.98
CA PRO A 81 -17.34 29.65 37.50
C PRO A 81 -16.06 29.30 36.73
N SER A 82 -15.37 30.33 36.23
CA SER A 82 -14.08 30.20 35.55
C SER A 82 -12.99 29.67 36.49
N GLY A 83 -12.46 28.48 36.21
CA GLY A 83 -11.21 28.01 36.79
C GLY A 83 -10.00 28.78 36.23
N PRO A 84 -8.85 28.78 36.91
CA PRO A 84 -7.71 29.62 36.54
C PRO A 84 -7.14 29.23 35.18
N THR A 85 -7.00 30.22 34.30
CA THR A 85 -6.35 30.10 32.99
C THR A 85 -4.89 29.69 33.16
N ALA A 86 -4.51 28.51 32.65
CA ALA A 86 -3.11 28.09 32.60
C ALA A 86 -2.29 29.10 31.77
N PRO A 87 -1.04 29.39 32.16
CA PRO A 87 -0.19 30.31 31.39
C PRO A 87 0.06 29.80 29.96
N PRO A 88 0.28 30.69 28.99
CA PRO A 88 0.55 30.30 27.61
C PRO A 88 1.82 29.46 27.55
N TRP A 89 1.69 28.29 26.94
CA TRP A 89 2.79 27.35 26.72
C TRP A 89 3.94 28.02 25.96
N THR A 90 5.14 27.99 26.54
CA THR A 90 6.39 28.40 25.88
C THR A 90 7.23 27.15 25.56
N PRO A 91 7.45 26.82 24.27
CA PRO A 91 8.37 25.73 23.93
C PRO A 91 9.82 26.20 23.98
N THR A 92 10.48 26.06 25.13
CA THR A 92 11.94 26.29 25.23
C THR A 92 12.76 25.03 24.96
N THR A 93 12.17 23.98 24.39
CA THR A 93 12.93 22.86 23.82
C THR A 93 12.17 22.32 22.62
N PRO A 94 12.76 22.25 21.41
CA PRO A 94 12.12 21.57 20.31
C PRO A 94 11.98 20.11 20.70
N THR A 95 10.76 19.69 21.06
CA THR A 95 10.45 18.27 21.30
C THR A 95 11.00 17.50 20.10
N PRO A 96 11.76 16.41 20.31
CA PRO A 96 12.27 15.63 19.20
C PRO A 96 11.08 15.24 18.33
N ARG A 97 11.12 15.64 17.05
CA ARG A 97 10.11 15.24 16.07
C ARG A 97 9.87 13.73 16.22
N PRO A 98 8.60 13.26 16.30
CA PRO A 98 8.27 11.89 16.70
C PRO A 98 9.05 10.82 15.93
N GLY A 99 9.45 11.10 14.69
CA GLY A 99 10.30 10.23 13.88
C GLY A 99 11.65 9.81 14.53
N LYS A 100 12.38 10.69 15.23
CA LYS A 100 13.65 10.28 15.87
C LYS A 100 13.40 9.33 17.05
N ALA A 101 12.35 9.61 17.82
CA ALA A 101 11.95 8.76 18.94
C ALA A 101 11.44 7.40 18.43
N ALA A 102 10.61 7.40 17.37
CA ALA A 102 10.15 6.18 16.71
C ALA A 102 11.30 5.31 16.22
N ALA A 103 12.28 5.89 15.51
CA ALA A 103 13.47 5.17 15.05
C ALA A 103 14.24 4.52 16.21
N THR A 104 14.40 5.24 17.31
CA THR A 104 15.14 4.74 18.49
C THR A 104 14.38 3.62 19.19
N LEU A 105 13.06 3.77 19.36
CA LEU A 105 12.19 2.73 19.95
C LEU A 105 12.15 1.48 19.08
N LEU A 106 12.04 1.66 17.77
CA LEU A 106 12.02 0.56 16.82
C LEU A 106 13.36 -0.20 16.80
N ALA A 107 14.49 0.51 16.86
CA ALA A 107 15.79 -0.13 16.98
C ALA A 107 15.90 -0.97 18.27
N ARG A 108 15.36 -0.46 19.38
CA ARG A 108 15.32 -1.18 20.66
C ARG A 108 14.45 -2.44 20.56
N LEU A 109 13.26 -2.32 19.96
CA LEU A 109 12.36 -3.46 19.73
C LEU A 109 13.09 -4.59 18.98
N HIS A 110 13.73 -4.27 17.85
CA HIS A 110 14.43 -5.24 17.02
C HIS A 110 15.67 -5.88 17.67
N ARG A 111 16.22 -5.28 18.73
CA ARG A 111 17.31 -5.84 19.53
C ARG A 111 16.84 -6.69 20.70
N SER A 112 15.57 -6.54 21.10
CA SER A 112 15.00 -7.38 22.15
C SER A 112 15.01 -8.84 21.70
N PRO A 113 15.21 -9.78 22.64
CA PRO A 113 15.05 -11.20 22.33
C PRO A 113 13.61 -11.46 21.88
N VAL A 114 13.42 -12.43 20.99
CA VAL A 114 12.09 -12.88 20.60
C VAL A 114 11.55 -13.80 21.69
N PRO A 115 10.44 -13.45 22.37
CA PRO A 115 9.79 -14.36 23.30
C PRO A 115 9.42 -15.69 22.62
N PRO A 116 9.60 -16.83 23.31
CA PRO A 116 9.22 -18.12 22.76
C PRO A 116 7.71 -18.17 22.52
N GLY A 117 7.30 -18.81 21.42
CA GLY A 117 5.89 -19.00 21.08
C GLY A 117 5.19 -17.80 20.44
N LEU A 118 5.90 -16.71 20.13
CA LEU A 118 5.31 -15.64 19.31
C LEU A 118 4.98 -16.13 17.89
N PRO A 119 3.84 -15.70 17.33
CA PRO A 119 3.55 -15.94 15.92
C PRO A 119 4.51 -15.15 15.02
N PRO A 120 4.57 -15.50 13.71
CA PRO A 120 5.19 -14.62 12.73
C PRO A 120 4.54 -13.23 12.74
N MET A 121 5.31 -12.16 12.55
CA MET A 121 4.75 -10.81 12.41
C MET A 121 3.72 -10.78 11.27
N ARG A 122 2.67 -9.96 11.40
CA ARG A 122 1.51 -10.02 10.49
C ARG A 122 1.65 -9.13 9.24
N GLY A 123 2.75 -8.39 9.11
CA GLY A 123 3.02 -7.47 8.02
C GLY A 123 2.77 -8.06 6.61
N PRO A 124 3.48 -9.11 6.19
CA PRO A 124 3.26 -9.75 4.88
C PRO A 124 1.82 -10.24 4.68
N ALA A 125 1.20 -10.80 5.72
CA ALA A 125 -0.19 -11.27 5.64
C ALA A 125 -1.15 -10.09 5.43
N LYS A 126 -0.94 -8.93 6.08
CA LYS A 126 -1.72 -7.71 5.83
C LYS A 126 -1.53 -7.15 4.43
N ALA A 127 -0.33 -7.28 3.86
CA ALA A 127 -0.08 -6.88 2.48
C ALA A 127 -0.87 -7.78 1.50
N ALA A 128 -0.86 -9.09 1.70
CA ALA A 128 -1.66 -10.03 0.91
C ALA A 128 -3.17 -9.76 1.05
N GLN A 129 -3.65 -9.47 2.26
CA GLN A 129 -5.05 -9.10 2.50
C GLN A 129 -5.46 -7.82 1.77
N ALA A 130 -4.57 -6.82 1.70
CA ALA A 130 -4.83 -5.60 0.93
C ALA A 130 -5.01 -5.89 -0.58
N ILE A 131 -4.22 -6.82 -1.13
CA ILE A 131 -4.35 -7.25 -2.52
C ILE A 131 -5.64 -8.02 -2.76
N ALA A 132 -6.00 -8.93 -1.86
CA ALA A 132 -7.30 -9.61 -1.93
C ALA A 132 -8.47 -8.62 -1.92
N ARG A 133 -8.40 -7.58 -1.07
CA ARG A 133 -9.40 -6.52 -1.02
C ARG A 133 -9.46 -5.71 -2.32
N LEU A 134 -8.31 -5.35 -2.91
CA LEU A 134 -8.27 -4.67 -4.20
C LEU A 134 -8.99 -5.48 -5.28
N VAL A 135 -8.68 -6.76 -5.39
CA VAL A 135 -9.29 -7.67 -6.39
C VAL A 135 -10.80 -7.77 -6.19
N ALA A 136 -11.26 -7.84 -4.94
CA ALA A 136 -12.69 -7.94 -4.64
C ALA A 136 -13.46 -6.62 -4.88
N ALA A 137 -12.88 -5.49 -4.47
CA ALA A 137 -13.58 -4.21 -4.48
C ALA A 137 -13.46 -3.45 -5.81
N ALA A 138 -12.39 -3.68 -6.58
CA ALA A 138 -12.05 -2.86 -7.75
C ALA A 138 -11.47 -3.69 -8.92
N PRO A 139 -12.11 -4.80 -9.35
CA PRO A 139 -11.57 -5.70 -10.38
C PRO A 139 -11.34 -5.01 -11.73
N ASP A 140 -12.21 -4.07 -12.11
CA ASP A 140 -12.16 -3.36 -13.40
C ASP A 140 -11.52 -1.96 -13.29
N HIS A 141 -11.00 -1.58 -12.12
CA HIS A 141 -10.44 -0.25 -11.93
C HIS A 141 -9.11 -0.12 -12.67
N PRO A 142 -8.89 0.95 -13.48
CA PRO A 142 -7.69 1.09 -14.32
C PRO A 142 -6.37 1.14 -13.54
N ALA A 143 -6.41 1.52 -12.26
CA ALA A 143 -5.26 1.51 -11.35
C ALA A 143 -4.92 0.12 -10.77
N ALA A 144 -5.78 -0.90 -10.91
CA ALA A 144 -5.51 -2.22 -10.34
C ALA A 144 -4.39 -2.99 -11.07
N PRO A 145 -4.32 -3.04 -12.42
CA PRO A 145 -3.28 -3.83 -13.11
C PRO A 145 -1.83 -3.44 -12.77
N PRO A 146 -1.43 -2.15 -12.66
CA PRO A 146 -0.09 -1.79 -12.21
C PRO A 146 0.26 -2.33 -10.82
N VAL A 147 -0.69 -2.27 -9.88
CA VAL A 147 -0.51 -2.75 -8.50
C VAL A 147 -0.33 -4.27 -8.47
N LEU A 148 -1.16 -5.00 -9.22
CA LEU A 148 -1.07 -6.46 -9.31
C LEU A 148 0.22 -6.94 -10.00
N ARG A 149 0.67 -6.24 -11.06
CA ARG A 149 1.97 -6.53 -11.69
C ARG A 149 3.12 -6.32 -10.71
N ALA A 150 3.14 -5.20 -10.00
CA ALA A 150 4.16 -4.93 -8.99
C ALA A 150 4.15 -5.99 -7.88
N TRP A 151 2.97 -6.36 -7.38
CA TRP A 151 2.81 -7.46 -6.41
C TRP A 151 3.48 -8.74 -6.90
N ALA A 152 3.20 -9.17 -8.13
CA ALA A 152 3.74 -10.41 -8.70
C ALA A 152 5.28 -10.44 -8.80
N THR A 153 5.96 -9.29 -8.80
CA THR A 153 7.43 -9.22 -8.80
C THR A 153 8.08 -9.43 -7.43
N LEU A 154 7.29 -9.45 -6.35
CA LEU A 154 7.79 -9.59 -4.99
C LEU A 154 8.12 -11.05 -4.67
N PRO A 155 9.16 -11.30 -3.83
CA PRO A 155 9.47 -12.65 -3.38
C PRO A 155 8.30 -13.25 -2.59
N ALA A 156 8.13 -14.58 -2.67
CA ALA A 156 7.00 -15.30 -2.08
C ALA A 156 6.80 -15.01 -0.58
N TRP A 157 7.88 -14.84 0.19
CA TRP A 157 7.79 -14.53 1.61
C TRP A 157 7.12 -13.18 1.89
N ALA A 158 7.41 -12.16 1.06
CA ALA A 158 6.81 -10.83 1.20
C ALA A 158 5.34 -10.83 0.78
N ARG A 159 4.95 -11.85 -0.02
CA ARG A 159 3.57 -12.12 -0.43
C ARG A 159 2.78 -12.99 0.54
N ALA A 160 3.39 -13.39 1.67
CA ALA A 160 2.84 -14.36 2.62
C ALA A 160 2.54 -15.74 2.01
N GLU A 161 3.25 -16.10 0.94
CA GLU A 161 3.14 -17.40 0.25
C GLU A 161 4.25 -18.38 0.66
N ALA A 162 5.25 -17.90 1.40
CA ALA A 162 6.34 -18.69 1.94
C ALA A 162 6.76 -18.15 3.32
N PRO A 163 7.42 -18.96 4.17
CA PRO A 163 7.99 -18.47 5.42
C PRO A 163 8.99 -17.32 5.22
N MET A 164 9.05 -16.41 6.18
CA MET A 164 10.06 -15.35 6.20
C MET A 164 11.49 -15.91 6.34
N PRO A 165 12.48 -15.30 5.68
CA PRO A 165 13.86 -15.77 5.73
C PRO A 165 14.56 -15.43 7.05
N GLY A 166 15.53 -16.29 7.41
CA GLY A 166 16.44 -16.08 8.55
C GLY A 166 15.80 -16.27 9.93
N PRO A 167 16.60 -16.16 11.01
CA PRO A 167 16.03 -16.10 12.35
C PRO A 167 15.22 -14.81 12.48
N GLY A 168 13.95 -14.95 12.86
CA GLY A 168 13.07 -13.81 13.08
C GLY A 168 13.60 -12.91 14.22
N ARG A 169 13.38 -11.61 14.07
CA ARG A 169 13.52 -10.62 15.14
C ARG A 169 12.15 -10.17 15.59
N LEU A 170 12.09 -9.59 16.78
CA LEU A 170 10.86 -9.01 17.30
C LEU A 170 10.52 -7.78 16.47
N CYS A 171 9.46 -7.86 15.66
CA CYS A 171 8.98 -6.80 14.79
C CYS A 171 7.60 -6.34 15.25
N HIS A 172 7.29 -5.08 15.02
CA HIS A 172 5.99 -4.47 15.28
C HIS A 172 4.94 -4.93 14.26
N GLY A 173 5.33 -5.12 13.00
CA GLY A 173 4.48 -5.64 11.93
C GLY A 173 3.66 -4.59 11.16
N ASP A 174 3.37 -3.44 11.77
CA ASP A 174 2.64 -2.33 11.11
C ASP A 174 2.99 -0.94 11.67
N LEU A 175 4.27 -0.65 11.88
CA LEU A 175 4.68 0.61 12.47
C LEU A 175 4.26 1.83 11.62
N HIS A 176 3.57 2.79 12.25
CA HIS A 176 3.39 4.15 11.76
C HIS A 176 3.45 5.18 12.92
N LEU A 177 3.67 6.46 12.58
CA LEU A 177 3.89 7.51 13.60
C LEU A 177 2.68 7.77 14.52
N GLY A 178 1.49 7.29 14.14
CA GLY A 178 0.28 7.37 14.96
C GLY A 178 0.26 6.39 16.13
N GLN A 179 1.14 5.39 16.13
CA GLN A 179 1.29 4.40 17.21
C GLN A 179 2.34 4.82 18.25
N LEU A 180 2.62 6.11 18.34
CA LEU A 180 3.48 6.69 19.36
C LEU A 180 2.67 7.52 20.33
N VAL A 181 2.78 7.18 21.62
CA VAL A 181 2.16 7.94 22.71
C VAL A 181 3.21 8.30 23.76
N ARG A 182 3.00 9.43 24.45
CA ARG A 182 3.78 9.77 25.64
C ARG A 182 3.05 9.28 26.88
N HIS A 183 3.76 8.61 27.79
CA HIS A 183 3.17 8.14 29.03
C HIS A 183 4.12 8.32 30.23
N PRO A 184 3.69 8.98 31.32
CA PRO A 184 2.40 9.68 31.46
C PRO A 184 2.32 10.88 30.51
N ALA A 185 1.11 11.27 30.10
CA ALA A 185 0.92 12.46 29.26
C ALA A 185 1.10 13.77 30.08
N PRO A 186 1.49 14.90 29.46
CA PRO A 186 1.97 15.03 28.09
C PRO A 186 3.49 14.84 27.94
N ASP A 187 4.24 14.73 29.05
CA ASP A 187 5.70 14.88 29.05
C ASP A 187 6.49 13.57 29.21
N GLY A 188 5.82 12.46 29.48
CA GLY A 188 6.44 11.16 29.66
C GLY A 188 7.18 10.64 28.42
N PRO A 189 7.99 9.57 28.58
CA PRO A 189 8.69 8.95 27.47
C PRO A 189 7.75 8.44 26.40
N TRP A 190 8.23 8.45 25.15
CA TRP A 190 7.55 7.81 24.03
C TRP A 190 7.45 6.30 24.24
N LYS A 191 6.29 5.75 23.88
CA LYS A 191 5.95 4.32 23.89
C LYS A 191 5.37 3.93 22.54
N LEU A 192 5.66 2.69 22.13
CA LEU A 192 4.98 2.03 21.01
C LEU A 192 3.69 1.39 21.53
N ILE A 193 2.60 1.54 20.81
CA ILE A 193 1.31 0.91 21.08
C ILE A 193 0.86 0.12 19.85
N ASP A 194 -0.32 -0.51 19.90
CA ASP A 194 -0.91 -1.24 18.77
C ASP A 194 -0.05 -2.44 18.33
N VAL A 195 0.17 -3.35 19.27
CA VAL A 195 1.05 -4.52 19.11
C VAL A 195 0.33 -5.74 18.54
N ASP A 196 -0.84 -5.58 17.93
CA ASP A 196 -1.67 -6.69 17.41
C ASP A 196 -1.04 -7.41 16.21
N ASP A 197 -0.05 -6.77 15.57
CA ASP A 197 0.72 -7.31 14.45
C ASP A 197 2.15 -7.72 14.82
N LEU A 198 2.48 -7.62 16.11
CA LEU A 198 3.79 -7.95 16.64
C LEU A 198 4.08 -9.44 16.51
N GLY A 199 5.32 -9.76 16.12
CA GLY A 199 5.75 -11.15 16.00
C GLY A 199 7.19 -11.29 15.54
N ALA A 200 7.60 -12.53 15.36
CA ALA A 200 8.91 -12.85 14.81
C ALA A 200 8.94 -12.59 13.30
N GLY A 201 9.91 -11.85 12.80
CA GLY A 201 9.97 -11.54 11.37
C GLY A 201 11.23 -10.84 10.89
N VAL A 202 11.17 -10.38 9.64
CA VAL A 202 12.23 -9.58 9.02
C VAL A 202 12.10 -8.12 9.47
N PRO A 203 13.07 -7.57 10.23
CA PRO A 203 12.96 -6.24 10.85
C PRO A 203 12.93 -5.09 9.83
N ALA A 204 13.39 -5.32 8.61
CA ALA A 204 13.30 -4.35 7.52
C ALA A 204 11.84 -3.98 7.18
N TRP A 205 10.88 -4.85 7.49
CA TRP A 205 9.47 -4.61 7.26
C TRP A 205 8.95 -3.36 7.98
N ASP A 206 9.34 -3.16 9.24
CA ASP A 206 8.90 -2.01 10.04
C ASP A 206 9.51 -0.68 9.56
N LEU A 207 10.60 -0.74 8.77
CA LEU A 207 11.16 0.43 8.09
C LEU A 207 10.58 0.60 6.69
N GLY A 208 9.81 -0.36 6.19
CA GLY A 208 9.32 -0.38 4.82
C GLY A 208 8.37 0.78 4.52
N ARG A 209 7.52 1.20 5.47
CA ARG A 209 6.58 2.31 5.25
C ARG A 209 7.29 3.65 5.04
N PRO A 210 8.19 4.11 5.94
CA PRO A 210 8.94 5.33 5.70
C PRO A 210 9.88 5.20 4.49
N ALA A 211 10.43 4.01 4.21
CA ALA A 211 11.24 3.79 3.01
C ALA A 211 10.41 3.91 1.72
N ALA A 212 9.22 3.31 1.68
CA ALA A 212 8.27 3.39 0.58
C ALA A 212 7.87 4.84 0.31
N TRP A 213 7.55 5.60 1.36
CA TRP A 213 7.18 7.02 1.22
C TRP A 213 8.34 7.86 0.69
N PHE A 214 9.57 7.60 1.15
CA PHE A 214 10.75 8.26 0.61
C PHE A 214 10.97 7.90 -0.88
N ALA A 215 10.87 6.63 -1.26
CA ALA A 215 10.99 6.18 -2.65
C ALA A 215 9.90 6.75 -3.57
N CYS A 216 8.71 7.00 -3.04
CA CYS A 216 7.61 7.63 -3.78
C CYS A 216 7.68 9.17 -3.78
N GLY A 217 8.67 9.79 -3.13
CA GLY A 217 8.77 11.25 -3.03
C GLY A 217 7.78 11.89 -2.03
N LEU A 218 7.12 11.08 -1.20
CA LEU A 218 6.12 11.52 -0.21
C LEU A 218 6.72 11.88 1.15
N LEU A 219 7.99 11.50 1.40
CA LEU A 219 8.72 11.82 2.63
C LEU A 219 9.93 12.70 2.27
N PRO A 220 10.08 13.89 2.90
CA PRO A 220 11.25 14.74 2.66
C PRO A 220 12.57 14.00 2.93
N PRO A 221 13.60 14.16 2.07
CA PRO A 221 14.88 13.47 2.22
C PRO A 221 15.55 13.66 3.58
N GLU A 222 15.42 14.84 4.18
CA GLU A 222 16.00 15.16 5.49
C GLU A 222 15.25 14.43 6.62
N ALA A 223 13.94 14.23 6.46
CA ALA A 223 13.14 13.47 7.42
C ALA A 223 13.53 11.99 7.39
N TRP A 224 13.67 11.41 6.20
CA TRP A 224 14.16 10.05 6.00
C TRP A 224 15.59 9.87 6.57
N SER A 225 16.51 10.74 6.17
CA SER A 225 17.92 10.68 6.60
C SER A 225 18.07 10.74 8.12
N ARG A 226 17.31 11.62 8.78
CA ARG A 226 17.30 11.72 10.25
C ARG A 226 16.70 10.49 10.93
N PHE A 227 15.63 9.92 10.38
CA PHE A 227 15.03 8.68 10.91
C PHE A 227 16.04 7.54 10.82
N LEU A 228 16.64 7.33 9.64
CA LEU A 228 17.60 6.28 9.40
C LEU A 228 18.87 6.44 10.25
N ALA A 229 19.39 7.66 10.36
CA ALA A 229 20.53 7.96 11.21
C ALA A 229 20.24 7.65 12.69
N ALA A 230 19.05 8.00 13.18
CA ALA A 230 18.64 7.68 14.55
C ALA A 230 18.48 6.17 14.78
N TYR A 231 17.92 5.44 13.82
CA TYR A 231 17.78 3.99 13.87
C TYR A 231 19.15 3.30 13.93
N ARG A 232 20.08 3.70 13.05
CA ARG A 232 21.46 3.21 13.02
C ARG A 232 22.24 3.55 14.28
N ALA A 233 22.18 4.80 14.74
CA ALA A 233 22.84 5.23 15.98
C ALA A 233 22.33 4.48 17.21
N ALA A 234 21.05 4.08 17.20
CA ALA A 234 20.50 3.23 18.24
C ALA A 234 20.92 1.76 18.11
N GLY A 235 21.65 1.34 17.08
CA GLY A 235 22.07 -0.05 16.85
C GLY A 235 20.98 -0.93 16.22
N GLY A 236 20.10 -0.35 15.40
CA GLY A 236 19.03 -1.09 14.75
C GLY A 236 19.55 -2.10 13.71
N PRO A 237 19.17 -3.39 13.79
CA PRO A 237 19.75 -4.46 12.97
C PRO A 237 19.08 -4.64 11.60
N ALA A 238 18.05 -3.88 11.26
CA ALA A 238 17.31 -4.04 10.00
C ALA A 238 18.09 -3.61 8.75
N VAL A 239 19.13 -2.79 8.93
CA VAL A 239 19.92 -2.22 7.84
C VAL A 239 21.40 -2.28 8.23
N PRO A 240 22.33 -2.25 7.26
CA PRO A 240 23.74 -2.07 7.54
C PRO A 240 24.00 -0.82 8.39
N ALA A 241 24.94 -0.91 9.33
CA ALA A 241 25.34 0.22 10.18
C ALA A 241 25.88 1.40 9.35
N THR A 242 26.54 1.10 8.23
CA THR A 242 27.06 2.05 7.25
C THR A 242 26.74 1.57 5.83
N GLY A 243 26.81 2.47 4.85
CA GLY A 243 26.55 2.15 3.45
C GLY A 243 25.07 2.16 3.06
N ASP A 244 24.76 1.50 1.95
CA ASP A 244 23.45 1.53 1.31
C ASP A 244 22.39 0.73 2.09
N PRO A 245 21.33 1.38 2.62
CA PRO A 245 20.25 0.68 3.31
C PRO A 245 19.34 -0.12 2.37
N TRP A 246 19.32 0.19 1.06
CA TRP A 246 18.35 -0.39 0.12
C TRP A 246 18.56 -1.87 -0.14
N THR A 247 19.79 -2.35 0.01
CA THR A 247 20.11 -3.78 0.00
C THR A 247 19.25 -4.61 0.97
N ALA A 248 18.82 -4.01 2.09
CA ALA A 248 17.92 -4.63 3.05
C ALA A 248 16.46 -4.16 2.92
N LEU A 249 16.23 -2.91 2.50
CA LEU A 249 14.90 -2.29 2.53
C LEU A 249 14.05 -2.52 1.27
N ASP A 250 14.67 -2.81 0.11
CA ASP A 250 13.97 -2.82 -1.19
C ASP A 250 12.67 -3.63 -1.16
N THR A 251 12.75 -4.89 -0.72
CA THR A 251 11.57 -5.78 -0.71
C THR A 251 10.45 -5.25 0.18
N ALA A 252 10.77 -4.80 1.40
CA ALA A 252 9.77 -4.27 2.33
C ALA A 252 9.16 -2.96 1.82
N ALA A 253 9.98 -2.06 1.27
CA ALA A 253 9.50 -0.81 0.70
C ALA A 253 8.55 -1.06 -0.47
N ARG A 254 8.93 -1.93 -1.42
CA ARG A 254 8.07 -2.28 -2.57
C ARG A 254 6.76 -2.94 -2.13
N ALA A 255 6.81 -3.86 -1.15
CA ALA A 255 5.63 -4.50 -0.61
C ALA A 255 4.66 -3.48 0.04
N LEU A 256 5.18 -2.52 0.81
CA LEU A 256 4.35 -1.50 1.46
C LEU A 256 3.87 -0.39 0.52
N THR A 257 4.59 -0.12 -0.57
CA THR A 257 4.08 0.70 -1.68
C THR A 257 2.87 0.01 -2.33
N VAL A 258 3.00 -1.28 -2.67
CA VAL A 258 1.92 -2.08 -3.27
C VAL A 258 0.72 -2.18 -2.34
N GLN A 259 0.92 -2.46 -1.05
CA GLN A 259 -0.15 -2.49 -0.06
C GLN A 259 -0.88 -1.15 0.03
N THR A 260 -0.13 -0.04 0.05
CA THR A 260 -0.70 1.31 0.15
C THR A 260 -1.56 1.62 -1.07
N ALA A 261 -1.07 1.34 -2.29
CA ALA A 261 -1.83 1.53 -3.52
C ALA A 261 -3.09 0.65 -3.57
N ALA A 262 -2.98 -0.62 -3.17
CA ALA A 262 -4.11 -1.54 -3.14
C ALA A 262 -5.24 -1.04 -2.23
N LEU A 263 -4.90 -0.61 -1.02
CA LEU A 263 -5.88 -0.05 -0.08
C LEU A 263 -6.46 1.28 -0.56
N ALA A 264 -5.65 2.15 -1.16
CA ALA A 264 -6.11 3.43 -1.71
C ALA A 264 -7.16 3.23 -2.80
N VAL A 265 -6.85 2.39 -3.80
CA VAL A 265 -7.76 2.11 -4.92
C VAL A 265 -9.05 1.42 -4.44
N ALA A 266 -8.94 0.44 -3.53
CA ALA A 266 -10.12 -0.22 -2.97
C ALA A 266 -11.03 0.78 -2.23
N LYS A 267 -10.46 1.62 -1.36
CA LYS A 267 -11.22 2.63 -0.60
C LYS A 267 -11.83 3.71 -1.50
N ALA A 268 -11.10 4.15 -2.53
CA ALA A 268 -11.62 5.13 -3.48
C ALA A 268 -12.82 4.57 -4.27
N THR A 269 -12.70 3.31 -4.72
CA THR A 269 -13.76 2.60 -5.44
C THR A 269 -15.00 2.38 -4.57
N GLU A 270 -14.83 1.88 -3.34
CA GLU A 270 -15.92 1.70 -2.37
C GLU A 270 -16.64 3.01 -2.03
N ALA A 271 -15.89 4.12 -1.99
CA ALA A 271 -16.44 5.45 -1.73
C ALA A 271 -16.98 6.16 -3.00
N GLY A 272 -16.91 5.53 -4.18
CA GLY A 272 -17.36 6.12 -5.44
C GLY A 272 -16.62 7.40 -5.83
N ARG A 273 -15.36 7.55 -5.41
CA ARG A 273 -14.53 8.73 -5.68
C ARG A 273 -13.33 8.37 -6.57
N PRO A 274 -12.78 9.34 -7.31
CA PRO A 274 -11.49 9.13 -7.96
C PRO A 274 -10.39 8.93 -6.91
N VAL A 275 -9.34 8.24 -7.36
CA VAL A 275 -8.04 8.18 -6.68
C VAL A 275 -7.44 9.59 -6.69
N ASP A 276 -6.98 10.08 -5.54
CA ASP A 276 -6.40 11.42 -5.44
C ASP A 276 -4.94 11.48 -5.94
N GLU A 277 -4.35 12.67 -5.99
CA GLU A 277 -2.99 12.88 -6.51
C GLU A 277 -1.91 12.10 -5.72
N VAL A 278 -2.05 12.02 -4.41
CA VAL A 278 -1.09 11.31 -3.55
C VAL A 278 -1.24 9.81 -3.75
N GLU A 279 -2.47 9.32 -3.79
CA GLU A 279 -2.78 7.91 -4.07
C GLU A 279 -2.29 7.51 -5.48
N GLN A 280 -2.46 8.38 -6.47
CA GLN A 280 -1.98 8.17 -7.83
C GLN A 280 -0.45 8.09 -7.90
N ALA A 281 0.27 8.91 -7.14
CA ALA A 281 1.74 8.85 -7.08
C ALA A 281 2.25 7.46 -6.60
N VAL A 282 1.51 6.81 -5.69
CA VAL A 282 1.83 5.45 -5.21
C VAL A 282 1.47 4.40 -6.27
N VAL A 283 0.37 4.57 -7.01
CA VAL A 283 0.02 3.71 -8.15
C VAL A 283 1.08 3.81 -9.26
N ASP A 284 1.54 5.02 -9.57
CA ASP A 284 2.59 5.24 -10.57
C ASP A 284 3.93 4.62 -10.14
N ALA A 285 4.22 4.64 -8.84
CA ALA A 285 5.35 3.89 -8.30
C ALA A 285 5.20 2.38 -8.52
N CYS A 286 3.99 1.83 -8.36
CA CYS A 286 3.71 0.43 -8.70
C CYS A 286 3.94 0.14 -10.18
N ASP A 287 3.50 1.03 -11.07
CA ASP A 287 3.72 0.83 -12.50
C ASP A 287 5.22 0.80 -12.84
N ARG A 288 6.03 1.69 -12.26
CA ARG A 288 7.50 1.66 -12.43
C ARG A 288 8.13 0.37 -11.90
N MET A 289 7.68 -0.14 -10.75
CA MET A 289 8.17 -1.39 -10.17
C MET A 289 7.83 -2.63 -11.01
N GLY A 290 6.62 -2.65 -11.60
CA GLY A 290 6.13 -3.77 -12.40
C GLY A 290 6.68 -3.81 -13.83
N ARG A 291 7.28 -2.72 -14.31
CA ARG A 291 7.97 -2.69 -15.61
C ARG A 291 9.33 -3.38 -15.47
N ARG A 292 9.51 -4.49 -16.19
CA ARG A 292 10.84 -5.09 -16.37
C ARG A 292 11.71 -4.10 -17.16
N PRO A 293 12.98 -3.88 -16.82
CA PRO A 293 13.89 -3.19 -17.72
C PRO A 293 13.91 -3.94 -19.06
N PRO A 294 13.95 -3.25 -20.22
CA PRO A 294 14.23 -3.93 -21.47
C PRO A 294 15.57 -4.68 -21.33
N PRO A 295 15.73 -5.87 -21.95
CA PRO A 295 17.03 -6.51 -22.01
C PRO A 295 18.04 -5.50 -22.53
N LEU A 296 19.20 -5.37 -21.85
CA LEU A 296 20.32 -4.62 -22.41
C LEU A 296 20.60 -5.23 -23.78
N ALA A 297 20.42 -4.45 -24.84
CA ALA A 297 20.78 -4.89 -26.18
C ALA A 297 22.25 -5.28 -26.14
N ASP A 298 22.56 -6.53 -26.54
CA ASP A 298 23.93 -7.00 -26.66
C ASP A 298 24.71 -5.99 -27.50
N ALA A 299 25.74 -5.41 -26.89
CA ALA A 299 26.62 -4.50 -27.60
C ALA A 299 27.21 -5.23 -28.82
N PRO A 300 27.21 -4.63 -30.02
CA PRO A 300 27.77 -5.29 -31.19
C PRO A 300 29.26 -5.60 -30.93
N PRO A 301 29.74 -6.77 -31.37
CA PRO A 301 31.13 -7.14 -31.19
C PRO A 301 32.04 -6.11 -31.88
N LYS A 302 33.09 -5.70 -31.16
CA LYS A 302 34.17 -4.85 -31.69
C LYS A 302 35.04 -5.61 -32.68
#